data_AF-A0A7S3U1I3-F1
#
_entry.id   AF-A0A7S3U1I3-F1
#
_cell.length_a   1.000
_cell.length_b   1.000
_cell.length_c   1.000
_cell.angle_alpha   90.00
_cell.angle_beta   90.00
_cell.angle_gamma   90.00
#
_symmetry.space_group_name_H-M   'P 1'
#
loop_
_entity.id
_entity.type
_entity.pdbx_description
1 polymer ?
#
loop_
_entity_poly.entity_id
_entity_poly.type
_entity_poly.pdbx_seq_one_letter_code
_entity_poly.pdbx_strand_id
1 'polypeptide(L)'
;ALNGLCNLALEPVNRAEMWADDVTRCVFAEAAQLAGETDQKAKTLAFTALSNLAVEAANRAPMWADEGARTAVLVAATDASDHTTRQVALGIVQHLSMDAGSKAPMWADATVRAVLAEAAQLNDPA
;
A
#
# COMPACT_ATOMS: atom_id res chain seq x y z
N ALA A 1 -0.16 -9.64 17.41
CA ALA A 1 -0.86 -10.24 16.25
C ALA A 1 -0.40 -9.59 14.93
N LEU A 2 -0.64 -8.29 14.70
CA LEU A 2 -0.31 -7.61 13.43
C LEU A 2 1.17 -7.76 12.99
N ASN A 3 2.12 -7.65 13.92
CA ASN A 3 3.54 -7.90 13.64
C ASN A 3 3.80 -9.32 13.13
N GLY A 4 3.06 -10.31 13.63
CA GLY A 4 3.16 -11.70 13.17
C GLY A 4 2.68 -11.82 11.73
N LEU A 5 1.52 -11.24 11.40
CA LEU A 5 1.01 -11.19 10.03
C LEU A 5 1.97 -10.45 9.09
N CYS A 6 2.54 -9.32 9.53
CA CYS A 6 3.54 -8.59 8.74
C CYS A 6 4.79 -9.46 8.44
N ASN A 7 5.26 -10.25 9.41
CA ASN A 7 6.37 -11.16 9.20
C ASN A 7 6.02 -12.29 8.23
N LEU A 8 4.79 -12.83 8.30
CA LEU A 8 4.34 -13.86 7.36
C LEU A 8 4.22 -13.34 5.92
N ALA A 9 3.88 -12.06 5.74
CA ALA A 9 3.82 -11.43 4.42
C ALA A 9 5.19 -11.27 3.75
N LEU A 10 6.30 -11.31 4.51
CA LEU A 10 7.66 -11.29 3.94
C LEU A 10 7.91 -12.53 3.07
N GLU A 11 7.34 -13.68 3.43
CA GLU A 11 7.53 -14.94 2.74
C GLU A 11 6.76 -14.96 1.41
N PRO A 12 7.45 -15.05 0.24
CA PRO A 12 6.80 -14.97 -1.06
C PRO A 12 5.63 -15.93 -1.27
N VAL A 13 5.76 -17.18 -0.77
CA VAL A 13 4.70 -18.20 -0.97
C VAL A 13 3.38 -17.81 -0.30
N ASN A 14 3.42 -17.02 0.77
CA ASN A 14 2.22 -16.63 1.50
C ASN A 14 1.46 -15.47 0.85
N ARG A 15 2.12 -14.65 0.03
CA ARG A 15 1.60 -13.33 -0.36
C ARG A 15 0.28 -13.41 -1.11
N ALA A 16 0.16 -14.33 -2.06
CA ALA A 16 -1.06 -14.49 -2.84
C ALA A 16 -2.24 -14.93 -1.96
N GLU A 17 -2.02 -15.94 -1.11
CA GLU A 17 -3.06 -16.48 -0.23
C GLU A 17 -3.48 -15.46 0.85
N MET A 18 -2.51 -14.75 1.45
CA MET A 18 -2.78 -13.75 2.47
C MET A 18 -3.62 -12.58 1.96
N TRP A 19 -3.50 -12.20 0.69
CA TRP A 19 -4.37 -11.17 0.11
C TRP A 19 -5.76 -11.71 -0.26
N ALA A 20 -5.81 -12.96 -0.73
CA ALA A 20 -7.07 -13.65 -1.03
C ALA A 20 -7.90 -13.92 0.24
N ASP A 21 -7.26 -14.10 1.39
CA ASP A 21 -7.94 -14.21 2.68
C ASP A 21 -8.55 -12.87 3.12
N ASP A 22 -9.88 -12.82 3.15
CA ASP A 22 -10.65 -11.61 3.47
C ASP A 22 -10.30 -11.04 4.84
N VAL A 23 -10.09 -11.90 5.85
CA VAL A 23 -9.77 -11.47 7.21
C VAL A 23 -8.42 -10.76 7.25
N THR A 24 -7.40 -11.40 6.70
CA THR A 24 -6.03 -10.86 6.65
C THR A 24 -5.97 -9.57 5.85
N ARG A 25 -6.65 -9.53 4.70
CA ARG A 25 -6.78 -8.32 3.87
C ARG A 25 -7.43 -7.16 4.63
N CYS A 26 -8.59 -7.39 5.26
CA CYS A 26 -9.30 -6.36 6.02
C CYS A 26 -8.44 -5.83 7.18
N VAL A 27 -7.76 -6.69 7.93
CA VAL A 27 -6.89 -6.27 9.04
C VAL A 27 -5.80 -5.30 8.56
N PHE A 28 -5.18 -5.55 7.40
CA PHE A 28 -4.17 -4.62 6.88
C PHE A 28 -4.79 -3.32 6.34
N ALA A 29 -5.90 -3.40 5.61
CA ALA A 29 -6.56 -2.21 5.07
C ALA A 29 -7.06 -1.28 6.20
N GLU A 30 -7.70 -1.82 7.23
CA GLU A 30 -8.19 -1.08 8.39
C GLU A 30 -7.04 -0.48 9.20
N ALA A 31 -5.99 -1.26 9.48
CA ALA A 31 -4.83 -0.78 10.23
C ALA A 31 -4.07 0.33 9.50
N ALA A 32 -4.03 0.30 8.16
CA ALA A 32 -3.42 1.35 7.34
C ALA A 32 -4.21 2.68 7.37
N GLN A 33 -5.51 2.63 7.70
CA GLN A 33 -6.39 3.81 7.79
C GLN A 33 -6.42 4.43 9.20
N LEU A 34 -5.75 3.83 10.18
CA LEU A 34 -5.71 4.39 11.54
C LEU A 34 -5.03 5.77 11.53
N ALA A 35 -5.63 6.71 12.26
CA ALA A 35 -5.21 8.11 12.31
C ALA A 35 -4.81 8.58 13.73
N GLY A 36 -4.91 7.71 14.74
CA GLY A 36 -4.53 8.05 16.11
C GLY A 36 -3.00 8.08 16.28
N GLU A 37 -2.49 9.01 17.08
CA GLU A 37 -1.05 9.08 17.40
C GLU A 37 -0.52 7.78 18.03
N THR A 38 -1.36 7.08 18.80
CA THR A 38 -1.02 5.79 19.39
C THR A 38 -0.98 4.63 18.38
N ASP A 39 -1.55 4.84 17.19
CA ASP A 39 -1.73 3.80 16.17
C ASP A 39 -0.61 3.77 15.14
N GLN A 40 0.36 4.68 15.24
CA GLN A 40 1.44 4.83 14.29
C GLN A 40 2.18 3.51 14.01
N LYS A 41 2.44 2.71 15.05
CA LYS A 41 3.08 1.40 14.89
C LYS A 41 2.21 0.42 14.08
N ALA A 42 0.91 0.42 14.30
CA ALA A 42 -0.01 -0.45 13.56
C ALA A 42 -0.08 -0.04 12.09
N LYS A 43 -0.16 1.27 11.82
CA LYS A 43 -0.12 1.86 10.48
C LYS A 43 1.17 1.47 9.74
N THR A 44 2.34 1.65 10.35
CA THR A 44 3.63 1.25 9.74
C THR A 44 3.69 -0.24 9.42
N LEU A 45 3.25 -1.11 10.35
CA LEU A 45 3.20 -2.55 10.12
C LEU A 45 2.24 -2.92 8.97
N ALA A 46 1.09 -2.25 8.89
CA ALA A 46 0.12 -2.46 7.82
C ALA A 46 0.70 -2.07 6.46
N PHE A 47 1.29 -0.89 6.31
CA PHE A 47 1.94 -0.47 5.07
C PHE A 47 3.11 -1.36 4.68
N THR A 48 3.89 -1.84 5.65
CA THR A 48 4.98 -2.79 5.40
C THR A 48 4.44 -4.11 4.85
N ALA A 49 3.38 -4.65 5.46
CA ALA A 49 2.72 -5.86 4.98
C ALA A 49 2.14 -5.66 3.58
N LEU A 50 1.37 -4.59 3.35
CA LEU A 50 0.80 -4.25 2.03
C LEU A 50 1.89 -4.11 0.96
N SER A 51 3.03 -3.49 1.28
CA SER A 51 4.17 -3.39 0.37
C SER A 51 4.72 -4.76 -0.01
N ASN A 52 4.91 -5.66 0.96
CA ASN A 52 5.33 -7.03 0.69
C ASN A 52 4.32 -7.78 -0.18
N LEU A 53 3.02 -7.65 0.12
CA LEU A 53 1.95 -8.30 -0.65
C LEU A 53 1.86 -7.77 -2.08
N ALA A 54 2.11 -6.48 -2.32
CA ALA A 54 2.05 -5.85 -3.64
C ALA A 54 3.17 -6.30 -4.60
N VAL A 55 4.27 -6.85 -4.06
CA VAL A 55 5.33 -7.45 -4.88
C VAL A 55 4.77 -8.61 -5.71
N GLU A 56 3.82 -9.37 -5.17
CA GLU A 56 3.18 -10.49 -5.86
C GLU A 56 2.29 -9.99 -7.01
N ALA A 57 2.54 -10.49 -8.21
CA ALA A 57 1.84 -10.03 -9.41
C ALA A 57 0.33 -10.32 -9.34
N ALA A 58 -0.06 -11.47 -8.79
CA ALA A 58 -1.46 -11.86 -8.63
C ALA A 58 -2.26 -10.91 -7.72
N ASN A 59 -1.59 -10.18 -6.82
CA ASN A 59 -2.23 -9.28 -5.87
C ASN A 59 -2.48 -7.88 -6.43
N ARG A 60 -1.70 -7.43 -7.41
CA ARG A 60 -1.67 -6.01 -7.83
C ARG A 60 -3.03 -5.47 -8.30
N ALA A 61 -3.67 -6.14 -9.26
CA ALA A 61 -5.00 -5.74 -9.72
C ALA A 61 -6.08 -5.83 -8.62
N PRO A 62 -6.17 -6.94 -7.85
CA PRO A 62 -7.08 -7.02 -6.71
C PRO A 62 -6.83 -5.93 -5.64
N MET A 63 -5.57 -5.62 -5.31
CA MET A 63 -5.21 -4.56 -4.37
C MET A 63 -5.63 -3.18 -4.86
N TRP A 64 -5.49 -2.91 -6.16
CA TRP A 64 -5.97 -1.65 -6.74
C TRP A 64 -7.50 -1.55 -6.72
N ALA A 65 -8.20 -2.68 -6.88
CA ALA A 65 -9.66 -2.74 -6.84
C ALA A 65 -10.23 -2.57 -5.42
N ASP A 66 -9.45 -2.91 -4.39
CA ASP A 66 -9.84 -2.72 -2.99
C ASP A 66 -9.81 -1.24 -2.60
N GLU A 67 -10.99 -0.66 -2.37
CA GLU A 67 -11.15 0.77 -2.06
C GLU A 67 -10.47 1.16 -0.75
N GLY A 68 -10.49 0.29 0.26
CA GLY A 68 -9.92 0.56 1.57
C GLY A 68 -8.40 0.68 1.49
N ALA A 69 -7.75 -0.31 0.87
CA ALA A 69 -6.32 -0.32 0.64
C ALA A 69 -5.88 0.82 -0.29
N ARG A 70 -6.60 1.03 -1.41
CA ARG A 70 -6.31 2.13 -2.34
C ARG A 70 -6.35 3.48 -1.66
N THR A 71 -7.40 3.76 -0.88
CA THR A 71 -7.56 5.04 -0.17
C THR A 71 -6.45 5.24 0.85
N ALA A 72 -6.15 4.21 1.66
CA ALA A 72 -5.08 4.28 2.65
C ALA A 72 -3.72 4.60 2.01
N VAL A 73 -3.38 3.91 0.92
CA VAL A 73 -2.13 4.10 0.17
C VAL A 73 -2.03 5.51 -0.41
N LEU A 74 -3.08 6.02 -1.04
CA LEU A 74 -3.03 7.36 -1.64
C LEU A 74 -2.92 8.47 -0.59
N VAL A 75 -3.64 8.35 0.54
CA VAL A 75 -3.52 9.30 1.66
C VAL A 75 -2.09 9.29 2.21
N ALA A 76 -1.53 8.11 2.49
CA ALA A 76 -0.17 7.99 2.99
C ALA A 76 0.89 8.49 1.99
N ALA A 77 0.69 8.29 0.69
CA ALA A 77 1.59 8.77 -0.36
C ALA A 77 1.65 10.31 -0.46
N THR A 78 0.65 11.02 0.09
CA THR A 78 0.63 12.50 0.18
C THR A 78 1.05 13.05 1.54
N ASP A 79 1.28 12.17 2.53
CA ASP A 79 1.57 12.61 3.89
C ASP A 79 2.99 13.17 4.01
N ALA A 80 3.09 14.50 4.02
CA ALA A 80 4.36 15.20 4.15
C ALA A 80 5.01 14.99 5.53
N SER A 81 4.23 14.67 6.56
CA SER A 81 4.68 14.58 7.96
C SER A 81 5.35 13.26 8.30
N ASP A 82 5.02 12.18 7.57
CA ASP A 82 5.60 10.85 7.76
C ASP A 82 6.30 10.37 6.48
N HIS A 83 7.56 10.77 6.34
CA HIS A 83 8.38 10.44 5.18
C HIS A 83 8.53 8.93 4.95
N THR A 84 8.73 8.15 6.01
CA THR A 84 8.92 6.70 5.92
C THR A 84 7.68 6.02 5.37
N THR A 85 6.50 6.32 5.95
CA THR A 85 5.25 5.73 5.50
C THR A 85 4.89 6.21 4.08
N ARG A 86 5.19 7.47 3.75
CA ARG A 86 5.03 8.01 2.40
C ARG A 86 5.84 7.24 1.36
N GLN A 87 7.13 6.98 1.62
CA GLN A 87 7.98 6.20 0.72
C GLN A 87 7.45 4.78 0.51
N VAL A 88 7.03 4.11 1.59
CA VAL A 88 6.45 2.76 1.50
C VAL A 88 5.15 2.79 0.66
N ALA A 89 4.30 3.78 0.87
CA ALA A 89 3.06 3.95 0.11
C ALA A 89 3.33 4.21 -1.39
N LEU A 90 4.31 5.06 -1.73
CA LEU A 90 4.72 5.27 -3.12
C LEU A 90 5.29 4.00 -3.77
N GLY A 91 6.04 3.19 -3.01
CA GLY A 91 6.50 1.88 -3.45
C GLY A 91 5.35 0.91 -3.75
N ILE A 92 4.29 0.94 -2.94
CA ILE A 92 3.05 0.19 -3.24
C ILE A 92 2.45 0.68 -4.56
N VAL A 93 2.25 1.99 -4.72
CA VAL A 93 1.72 2.57 -5.98
C VAL A 93 2.55 2.13 -7.18
N GLN A 94 3.88 2.15 -7.07
CA GLN A 94 4.78 1.65 -8.11
C GLN A 94 4.49 0.18 -8.43
N HIS A 95 4.41 -0.70 -7.43
CA HIS A 95 4.12 -2.12 -7.64
C HIS A 95 2.77 -2.34 -8.33
N LEU A 96 1.71 -1.66 -7.87
CA LEU A 96 0.39 -1.75 -8.48
C LEU A 96 0.42 -1.30 -9.95
N SER A 97 1.17 -0.23 -10.26
CA SER A 97 1.30 0.28 -11.62
C SER A 97 2.02 -0.67 -12.59
N MET A 98 2.73 -1.69 -12.09
CA MET A 98 3.38 -2.70 -12.94
C MET A 98 2.39 -3.66 -13.58
N ASP A 99 1.20 -3.82 -13.00
CA ASP A 99 0.15 -4.69 -13.54
C ASP A 99 -0.60 -4.03 -14.71
N ALA A 100 -0.83 -4.79 -15.79
CA ALA A 100 -1.46 -4.28 -17.00
C ALA A 100 -2.94 -3.89 -16.77
N GLY A 101 -3.66 -4.60 -15.90
CA GLY A 101 -5.05 -4.31 -15.55
C GLY A 101 -5.18 -3.04 -14.71
N SER A 102 -4.13 -2.64 -14.00
CA SER A 102 -4.12 -1.47 -13.11
C SER A 102 -3.71 -0.17 -13.81
N LYS A 103 -2.86 -0.24 -14.86
CA LYS A 103 -2.31 0.96 -15.54
C LYS A 103 -3.36 1.95 -16.05
N ALA A 104 -4.34 1.48 -16.83
CA ALA A 104 -5.36 2.36 -17.42
C ALA A 104 -6.31 2.97 -16.37
N PRO A 105 -6.86 2.18 -15.41
CA PRO A 105 -7.61 2.75 -14.28
C PRO A 105 -6.80 3.75 -13.45
N MET A 106 -5.54 3.45 -13.13
CA MET A 106 -4.67 4.36 -12.38
C MET A 106 -4.42 5.66 -13.13
N TRP A 107 -4.20 5.62 -14.45
CA TRP A 107 -4.04 6.84 -15.24
C TRP A 107 -5.33 7.66 -15.33
N ALA A 108 -6.50 7.01 -15.34
CA ALA A 108 -7.78 7.70 -15.35
C ALA A 108 -8.08 8.43 -14.04
N ASP A 109 -7.54 7.94 -12.91
CA ASP A 109 -7.68 8.54 -11.59
C ASP A 109 -6.83 9.81 -11.44
N ALA A 110 -7.48 10.95 -11.26
CA ALA A 110 -6.82 12.24 -11.11
C ALA A 110 -5.96 12.33 -9.84
N THR A 111 -6.37 11.66 -8.76
CA THR A 111 -5.65 11.62 -7.49
C THR A 111 -4.31 10.91 -7.67
N VAL A 112 -4.31 9.75 -8.33
CA VAL A 112 -3.07 9.02 -8.62
C VAL A 112 -2.10 9.86 -9.46
N ARG A 113 -2.61 10.54 -10.49
CA ARG A 113 -1.77 11.42 -11.31
C ARG A 113 -1.14 12.55 -10.48
N ALA A 114 -1.92 13.18 -9.59
CA ALA A 114 -1.41 14.24 -8.71
C ALA A 114 -0.32 13.70 -7.77
N VAL A 115 -0.59 12.58 -7.08
CA VAL A 115 0.36 11.91 -6.18
C VAL A 115 1.68 11.62 -6.88
N LEU A 116 1.64 11.00 -8.06
CA LEU A 116 2.85 10.66 -8.81
C LEU A 116 3.61 11.89 -9.31
N ALA A 117 2.90 12.92 -9.76
CA ALA A 117 3.52 14.16 -10.22
C ALA A 117 4.19 14.94 -9.08
N GLU A 118 3.54 15.02 -7.92
CA GLU A 118 4.09 15.62 -6.71
C GLU A 118 5.31 14.84 -6.22
N ALA A 119 5.19 13.51 -6.10
CA ALA A 119 6.29 12.65 -5.67
C ALA A 119 7.51 12.73 -6.61
N ALA A 120 7.30 12.84 -7.92
CA ALA A 120 8.39 13.00 -8.90
C ALA A 120 9.12 14.35 -8.80
N GLN A 121 8.52 15.35 -8.14
CA GLN A 121 9.13 16.65 -7.87
C GLN A 121 9.83 16.71 -6.50
N LEU A 122 9.58 15.73 -5.62
CA LEU A 122 10.29 15.63 -4.36
C LEU A 122 11.75 15.28 -4.66
N ASN A 123 12.67 16.17 -4.28
CA ASN A 123 14.11 15.89 -4.25
C ASN A 123 14.49 15.03 -3.04
N ASP A 124 13.65 14.04 -2.71
CA ASP A 124 13.93 13.11 -1.61
C ASP A 124 15.02 12.14 -2.08
N PRO A 125 16.13 11.97 -1.34
CA PRO A 125 17.11 10.93 -1.66
C PRO A 125 16.41 9.56 -1.56
N ALA A 126 16.58 8.76 -2.62
CA ALA A 126 16.13 7.38 -2.68
C ALA A 126 16.87 6.50 -1.66
#